data_AF-W9NI70-F1
#
_entry.id   AF-W9NI70-F1
#
_cell.length_a   1.000
_cell.length_b   1.000
_cell.length_c   1.000
_cell.angle_alpha   90.00
_cell.angle_beta   90.00
_cell.angle_gamma   90.00
#
_symmetry.space_group_name_H-M   'P 1'
#
loop_
_entity.id
_entity.type
_entity.pdbx_description
1 polymer ?
#
loop_
_entity_poly.entity_id
_entity_poly.type
_entity_poly.pdbx_seq_one_letter_code
_entity_poly.pdbx_strand_id
1 'polypeptide(L)'
;MVNAKMVAETKKAADPVALTQTIQKETQIANFKNVGQIRRRVDATVKGHKTAEALKPWYNYMCKRSAFHNAYLPTFNRQNVTLADTEGRGVERITEKGIVFISTCGVEMGSSSTNIGKMGRVPCMASIPSITQSALAPNFQHRLNEQAKHIAFFTAETLRRGAITVETSQESQDEWIRIIIRIGRLREGFLRECTPSYYDDEGREDMD
;
A
#
# COMPACT_ATOMS: atom_id res chain seq x y z
N MET A 1 -11.74 -14.73 -2.88
CA MET A 1 -11.90 -13.33 -2.43
C MET A 1 -12.38 -13.42 -1.00
N VAL A 2 -11.70 -12.77 -0.05
CA VAL A 2 -12.01 -12.92 1.39
C VAL A 2 -13.46 -12.52 1.64
N ASN A 3 -14.28 -13.45 2.11
CA ASN A 3 -15.71 -13.22 2.38
C ASN A 3 -15.97 -13.18 3.89
N ALA A 4 -17.19 -12.79 4.30
CA ALA A 4 -17.55 -12.66 5.70
C ALA A 4 -17.37 -13.97 6.51
N LYS A 5 -17.53 -15.13 5.86
CA LYS A 5 -17.32 -16.45 6.46
C LYS A 5 -15.82 -16.69 6.75
N MET A 6 -14.96 -16.41 5.78
CA MET A 6 -13.50 -16.46 5.96
C MET A 6 -13.05 -15.50 7.07
N VAL A 7 -13.57 -14.27 7.11
CA VAL A 7 -13.25 -13.31 8.19
C VAL A 7 -13.68 -13.85 9.56
N ALA A 8 -14.86 -14.47 9.66
CA ALA A 8 -15.35 -15.04 10.90
C ALA A 8 -14.51 -16.25 11.36
N GLU A 9 -14.03 -17.07 10.43
CA GLU A 9 -13.13 -18.20 10.70
C GLU A 9 -11.74 -17.71 11.13
N THR A 10 -11.20 -16.66 10.49
CA THR A 10 -9.94 -16.01 10.90
C THR A 10 -10.02 -15.43 12.31
N LYS A 11 -11.14 -14.82 12.68
CA LYS A 11 -11.36 -14.29 14.04
C LYS A 11 -11.40 -15.37 15.13
N LYS A 12 -11.69 -16.62 14.77
CA LYS A 12 -11.76 -17.77 15.69
C LYS A 12 -10.48 -18.60 15.75
N ALA A 13 -9.53 -18.36 14.85
CA ALA A 13 -8.30 -19.13 14.78
C ALA A 13 -7.38 -18.79 15.97
N ALA A 14 -7.00 -19.82 16.74
CA ALA A 14 -6.07 -19.68 17.87
C ALA A 14 -4.66 -19.26 17.43
N ASP A 15 -4.30 -19.57 16.17
CA ASP A 15 -3.10 -19.06 15.51
C ASP A 15 -3.45 -18.46 14.12
N PRO A 16 -3.54 -17.13 14.01
CA PRO A 16 -3.76 -16.44 12.74
C PRO A 16 -2.65 -16.70 11.69
N VAL A 17 -1.44 -17.06 12.12
CA VAL A 17 -0.30 -17.31 11.21
C VAL A 17 -0.50 -18.62 10.45
N ALA A 18 -0.88 -19.71 11.14
CA ALA A 18 -1.15 -21.01 10.52
C ALA A 18 -2.28 -20.95 9.47
N LEU A 19 -3.32 -20.14 9.70
CA LEU A 19 -4.42 -19.96 8.74
C LEU A 19 -3.97 -19.23 7.45
N THR A 20 -2.88 -18.48 7.51
CA THR A 20 -2.38 -17.67 6.39
C THR A 20 -1.94 -18.54 5.20
N GLN A 21 -1.44 -19.76 5.45
CA GLN A 21 -1.01 -20.69 4.39
C GLN A 21 -2.18 -21.22 3.54
N THR A 22 -3.32 -21.52 4.16
CA THR A 22 -4.54 -21.94 3.43
C THR A 22 -5.13 -20.77 2.64
N ILE A 23 -5.11 -19.56 3.21
CA ILE A 23 -5.57 -18.33 2.55
C ILE A 23 -4.70 -17.99 1.32
N GLN A 24 -3.40 -18.28 1.34
CA GLN A 24 -2.47 -17.96 0.24
C GLN A 24 -2.88 -18.59 -1.10
N LYS A 25 -3.23 -19.89 -1.13
CA LYS A 25 -3.63 -20.57 -2.38
C LYS A 25 -4.89 -19.97 -3.00
N GLU A 26 -5.91 -19.72 -2.18
CA GLU A 26 -7.15 -19.08 -2.66
C GLU A 26 -6.92 -17.63 -3.12
N THR A 27 -6.00 -16.94 -2.44
CA THR A 27 -5.61 -15.56 -2.77
C THR A 27 -4.88 -15.50 -4.11
N GLN A 28 -4.03 -16.48 -4.44
CA GLN A 28 -3.36 -16.57 -5.73
C GLN A 28 -4.35 -16.80 -6.90
N ILE A 29 -5.36 -17.65 -6.73
CA ILE A 29 -6.41 -17.84 -7.74
C ILE A 29 -7.21 -16.55 -7.95
N ALA A 30 -7.59 -15.88 -6.86
CA ALA A 30 -8.29 -14.60 -6.94
C ALA A 30 -7.44 -13.51 -7.61
N ASN A 31 -6.15 -13.47 -7.28
CA ASN A 31 -5.17 -12.60 -7.91
C ASN A 31 -5.14 -12.81 -9.43
N PHE A 32 -4.94 -14.05 -9.89
CA PHE A 32 -4.91 -14.40 -11.32
C PHE A 32 -6.17 -13.95 -12.05
N LYS A 33 -7.34 -14.17 -11.46
CA LYS A 33 -8.63 -13.72 -12.02
C LYS A 33 -8.69 -12.20 -12.15
N ASN A 34 -8.32 -11.46 -11.09
CA ASN A 34 -8.40 -10.01 -11.05
C ASN A 34 -7.42 -9.35 -12.03
N VAL A 35 -6.14 -9.72 -12.00
CA VAL A 35 -5.14 -9.15 -12.91
C VAL A 35 -5.41 -9.55 -14.36
N GLY A 36 -5.91 -10.78 -14.59
CA GLY A 36 -6.33 -11.23 -15.91
C GLY A 36 -7.49 -10.42 -16.48
N GLN A 37 -8.48 -10.04 -15.67
CA GLN A 37 -9.56 -9.14 -16.11
C GLN A 37 -9.03 -7.75 -16.49
N ILE A 38 -8.08 -7.21 -15.72
CA ILE A 38 -7.47 -5.91 -16.01
C ILE A 38 -6.72 -5.96 -17.35
N ARG A 39 -5.89 -6.99 -17.57
CA ARG A 39 -5.13 -7.17 -18.82
C ARG A 39 -6.06 -7.30 -20.04
N ARG A 40 -7.13 -8.09 -19.93
CA ARG A 40 -8.15 -8.20 -20.99
C ARG A 40 -8.85 -6.88 -21.30
N ARG A 41 -9.08 -6.04 -20.29
CA ARG A 41 -9.64 -4.70 -20.51
C ARG A 41 -8.68 -3.81 -21.31
N VAL A 42 -7.37 -3.90 -21.06
CA VAL A 42 -6.35 -3.18 -21.84
C VAL A 42 -6.40 -3.64 -23.30
N ASP A 43 -6.35 -4.95 -23.54
CA ASP A 43 -6.43 -5.55 -24.89
C ASP A 43 -7.69 -5.13 -25.66
N ALA A 44 -8.84 -5.11 -24.99
CA ALA A 44 -10.10 -4.74 -25.63
C ALA A 44 -10.21 -3.24 -25.95
N THR A 45 -9.43 -2.38 -25.29
CA THR A 45 -9.58 -0.91 -25.38
C THR A 45 -8.50 -0.25 -26.23
N VAL A 46 -7.24 -0.70 -26.14
CA VAL A 46 -6.08 -0.08 -26.80
C VAL A 46 -5.81 -0.78 -28.13
N LYS A 47 -5.95 -0.06 -29.25
CA LYS A 47 -5.88 -0.63 -30.60
C LYS A 47 -4.47 -1.06 -31.01
N GLY A 48 -3.44 -0.38 -30.53
CA GLY A 48 -2.04 -0.68 -30.86
C GLY A 48 -1.48 -1.79 -29.99
N HIS A 49 -1.10 -2.93 -30.58
CA HIS A 49 -0.61 -4.09 -29.83
C HIS A 49 0.58 -3.76 -28.93
N LYS A 50 1.64 -3.11 -29.45
CA LYS A 50 2.82 -2.72 -28.64
C LYS A 50 2.45 -1.84 -27.44
N THR A 51 1.57 -0.86 -27.65
CA THR A 51 1.09 0.04 -26.60
C THR A 51 0.23 -0.71 -25.57
N ALA A 52 -0.63 -1.62 -26.03
CA ALA A 52 -1.45 -2.45 -25.14
C ALA A 52 -0.57 -3.35 -24.25
N GLU A 53 0.45 -4.00 -24.81
CA GLU A 53 1.38 -4.84 -24.04
C GLU A 53 2.13 -4.03 -22.97
N ALA A 54 2.63 -2.85 -23.31
CA ALA A 54 3.34 -1.97 -22.37
C ALA A 54 2.43 -1.44 -21.23
N LEU A 55 1.12 -1.33 -21.47
CA LEU A 55 0.14 -0.88 -20.47
C LEU A 55 -0.37 -2.00 -19.56
N LYS A 56 -0.03 -3.27 -19.83
CA LYS A 56 -0.48 -4.39 -18.99
C LYS A 56 0.31 -4.46 -17.69
N PRO A 57 -0.35 -4.45 -16.52
CA PRO A 57 0.35 -4.62 -15.26
C PRO A 57 0.75 -6.09 -15.04
N TRP A 58 2.04 -6.30 -14.76
CA TRP A 58 2.63 -7.61 -14.49
C TRP A 58 3.11 -7.75 -13.04
N TYR A 59 2.24 -7.37 -12.10
CA TYR A 59 2.45 -7.50 -10.65
C TYR A 59 1.17 -8.04 -9.98
N ASN A 60 1.28 -8.53 -8.74
CA ASN A 60 0.14 -9.05 -8.00
C ASN A 60 -0.88 -7.95 -7.65
N TYR A 61 -2.16 -8.32 -7.68
CA TYR A 61 -3.27 -7.48 -7.24
C TYR A 61 -3.02 -6.97 -5.81
N MET A 62 -3.21 -5.68 -5.59
CA MET A 62 -2.90 -4.94 -4.34
C MET A 62 -1.42 -4.67 -4.04
N CYS A 63 -0.47 -4.97 -4.94
CA CYS A 63 0.89 -4.42 -4.84
C CYS A 63 0.94 -2.90 -5.03
N LYS A 64 -0.07 -2.34 -5.69
CA LYS A 64 -0.25 -0.90 -5.91
C LYS A 64 -1.70 -0.54 -5.63
N ARG A 65 -1.97 0.73 -5.33
CA ARG A 65 -3.35 1.23 -5.19
C ARG A 65 -4.09 1.07 -6.51
N SER A 66 -5.27 0.44 -6.48
CA SER A 66 -6.11 0.28 -7.67
C SER A 66 -6.55 1.64 -8.21
N ALA A 67 -6.35 1.86 -9.51
CA ALA A 67 -6.81 3.05 -10.22
C ALA A 67 -8.08 2.74 -11.03
N PHE A 68 -9.00 3.70 -11.08
CA PHE A 68 -10.25 3.60 -11.84
C PHE A 68 -10.37 4.82 -12.74
N HIS A 69 -10.36 4.61 -14.05
CA HIS A 69 -10.51 5.71 -15.00
C HIS A 69 -11.11 5.21 -16.31
N ASN A 70 -12.14 5.91 -16.80
CA ASN A 70 -12.86 5.48 -17.99
C ASN A 70 -12.21 5.95 -19.30
N ALA A 71 -11.53 7.10 -19.30
CA ALA A 71 -10.93 7.70 -20.49
C ALA A 71 -9.41 7.49 -20.64
N TYR A 72 -8.75 6.80 -19.71
CA TYR A 72 -7.27 6.71 -19.71
C TYR A 72 -6.80 5.79 -20.82
N LEU A 73 -7.26 4.54 -20.84
CA LEU A 73 -6.93 3.58 -21.88
C LEU A 73 -7.37 4.07 -23.29
N PRO A 74 -8.58 4.63 -23.50
CA PRO A 74 -8.97 5.19 -24.79
C PRO A 74 -8.07 6.33 -25.29
N THR A 75 -7.39 7.07 -24.40
CA THR A 75 -6.53 8.20 -24.78
C THR A 75 -5.37 7.76 -25.67
N PHE A 76 -4.86 6.53 -25.49
CA PHE A 76 -3.77 5.97 -26.30
C PHE A 76 -4.18 5.59 -27.74
N ASN A 77 -5.45 5.72 -28.10
CA ASN A 77 -5.90 5.53 -29.49
C ASN A 77 -5.88 6.82 -30.32
N ARG A 78 -5.56 7.96 -29.71
CA ARG A 78 -5.51 9.27 -30.38
C ARG A 78 -4.17 9.42 -31.12
N GLN A 79 -4.20 10.02 -32.31
CA GLN A 79 -2.99 10.23 -33.12
C GLN A 79 -1.97 11.17 -32.46
N ASN A 80 -2.41 12.04 -31.55
CA ASN A 80 -1.58 13.03 -30.87
C ASN A 80 -1.07 12.55 -29.49
N VAL A 81 -1.14 11.24 -29.22
CA VAL A 81 -0.71 10.64 -27.95
C VAL A 81 0.31 9.55 -28.24
N THR A 82 1.43 9.57 -27.53
CA THR A 82 2.48 8.56 -27.64
C THR A 82 2.80 8.04 -26.25
N LEU A 83 2.79 6.72 -26.09
CA LEU A 83 3.31 6.07 -24.89
C LEU A 83 4.82 5.91 -25.03
N ALA A 84 5.57 6.50 -24.11
CA ALA A 84 7.00 6.27 -23.94
C ALA A 84 7.22 5.29 -22.79
N ASP A 85 7.41 4.01 -23.12
CA ASP A 85 7.71 2.97 -22.13
C ASP A 85 9.21 3.00 -21.78
N THR A 86 9.52 3.08 -20.49
CA THR A 86 10.89 3.08 -19.97
C THR A 86 11.35 1.70 -19.52
N GLU A 87 10.55 0.65 -19.75
CA GLU A 87 10.85 -0.74 -19.36
C GLU A 87 11.22 -0.88 -17.87
N GLY A 88 10.55 -0.09 -17.02
CA GLY A 88 10.81 -0.05 -15.57
C GLY A 88 12.10 0.66 -15.13
N ARG A 89 12.94 1.19 -16.04
CA ARG A 89 14.17 1.91 -15.68
C ARG A 89 13.96 3.38 -15.27
N GLY A 90 12.81 3.95 -15.61
CA GLY A 90 12.52 5.35 -15.38
C GLY A 90 13.24 6.30 -16.34
N VAL A 91 13.16 7.59 -16.02
CA VAL A 91 13.83 8.67 -16.77
C VAL A 91 15.27 8.79 -16.28
N GLU A 92 16.21 8.94 -17.21
CA GLU A 92 17.63 9.12 -16.89
C GLU A 92 17.94 10.57 -16.52
N ARG A 93 17.51 11.52 -17.36
CA ARG A 93 17.71 12.95 -17.11
C ARG A 93 16.73 13.83 -17.87
N ILE A 94 16.67 15.09 -17.46
CA ILE A 94 15.92 16.15 -18.14
C ILE A 94 16.93 17.14 -18.71
N THR A 95 16.71 17.56 -19.95
CA THR A 95 17.50 18.56 -20.66
C THR A 95 16.62 19.74 -21.04
N GLU A 96 17.21 20.85 -21.46
CA GLU A 96 16.47 22.01 -22.00
C GLU A 96 15.53 21.65 -23.15
N LYS A 97 15.83 20.56 -23.89
CA LYS A 97 15.07 20.11 -25.06
C LYS A 97 14.06 19.00 -24.75
N GLY A 98 14.06 18.44 -23.53
CA GLY A 98 13.14 17.38 -23.14
C GLY A 98 13.76 16.28 -22.29
N ILE A 99 13.03 15.17 -22.19
CA ILE A 99 13.30 14.01 -21.33
C ILE A 99 14.17 12.98 -22.06
N VAL A 100 15.20 12.48 -21.39
CA VAL A 100 16.07 11.40 -21.88
C VAL A 100 15.85 10.15 -21.04
N PHE A 101 15.63 9.02 -21.69
CA PHE A 101 15.54 7.71 -21.05
C PHE A 101 16.19 6.66 -21.95
N ILE A 102 16.81 5.63 -21.35
CA ILE A 102 17.52 4.58 -22.08
C ILE A 102 16.49 3.58 -22.64
N SER A 103 16.37 3.53 -23.97
CA SER A 103 15.87 2.33 -24.67
C SER A 103 17.08 1.42 -24.96
N THR A 104 17.30 0.46 -24.05
CA THR A 104 18.29 -0.64 -24.10
C THR A 104 19.74 -0.34 -24.53
N CYS A 105 20.65 -0.17 -23.55
CA CYS A 105 21.84 -1.01 -23.26
C CYS A 105 22.92 -0.21 -22.48
N GLY A 106 23.28 -0.67 -21.27
CA GLY A 106 24.61 -0.44 -20.67
C GLY A 106 24.79 0.62 -19.57
N VAL A 107 24.90 0.12 -18.33
CA VAL A 107 25.75 0.54 -17.17
C VAL A 107 25.52 1.93 -16.54
N GLU A 108 25.17 1.97 -15.23
CA GLU A 108 26.03 2.58 -14.19
C GLU A 108 25.52 2.44 -12.74
N MET A 109 26.43 2.81 -11.84
CA MET A 109 26.62 2.49 -10.43
C MET A 109 25.70 3.26 -9.46
N GLY A 110 25.74 2.81 -8.20
CA GLY A 110 24.82 3.16 -7.12
C GLY A 110 24.91 4.57 -6.55
N SER A 111 23.96 4.88 -5.66
CA SER A 111 24.10 5.97 -4.67
C SER A 111 23.21 5.73 -3.44
N SER A 112 23.53 6.48 -2.39
CA SER A 112 23.46 6.10 -0.99
C SER A 112 22.45 6.96 -0.19
N SER A 113 21.82 6.33 0.80
CA SER A 113 21.66 6.78 2.20
C SER A 113 20.80 7.99 2.64
N THR A 114 20.03 7.71 3.72
CA THR A 114 19.83 8.46 5.01
C THR A 114 18.63 9.42 5.26
N ASN A 115 17.66 8.91 6.04
CA ASN A 115 17.34 9.13 7.48
C ASN A 115 16.60 10.37 8.10
N ILE A 116 15.78 9.99 9.10
CA ILE A 116 15.38 10.62 10.41
C ILE A 116 14.25 11.66 10.50
N GLY A 117 13.31 11.37 11.42
CA GLY A 117 12.52 12.36 12.16
C GLY A 117 11.76 11.79 13.37
N LYS A 118 12.31 11.93 14.59
CA LYS A 118 11.65 11.62 15.88
C LYS A 118 10.74 12.79 16.31
N MET A 119 9.52 12.51 16.76
CA MET A 119 8.56 13.51 17.29
C MET A 119 8.50 13.43 18.83
N GLY A 120 8.64 14.56 19.53
CA GLY A 120 8.63 14.68 21.00
C GLY A 120 7.23 14.70 21.65
N ARG A 121 7.18 14.51 22.99
CA ARG A 121 5.95 14.45 23.83
C ARG A 121 5.29 15.82 24.00
N VAL A 122 3.96 15.87 23.88
CA VAL A 122 3.12 17.06 24.15
C VAL A 122 1.89 16.63 24.99
N PRO A 123 1.68 17.19 26.19
CA PRO A 123 0.52 16.83 27.02
C PRO A 123 -0.81 17.25 26.36
N CYS A 124 -1.81 16.38 26.42
CA CYS A 124 -3.18 16.56 25.89
C CYS A 124 -3.34 16.65 24.35
N MET A 125 -2.33 16.25 23.58
CA MET A 125 -2.45 16.15 22.12
C MET A 125 -3.08 14.82 21.70
N ALA A 126 -4.35 14.84 21.32
CA ALA A 126 -4.97 13.71 20.60
C ALA A 126 -4.72 13.86 19.09
N SER A 127 -3.60 13.34 18.61
CA SER A 127 -3.33 13.25 17.18
C SER A 127 -4.10 12.07 16.57
N ILE A 128 -4.72 12.27 15.41
CA ILE A 128 -5.27 11.17 14.61
C ILE A 128 -4.09 10.22 14.28
N PRO A 129 -4.10 8.95 14.75
CA PRO A 129 -2.97 8.06 14.53
C PRO A 129 -2.62 7.94 13.05
N SER A 130 -1.32 7.91 12.75
CA SER A 130 -0.82 7.60 11.40
C SER A 130 -1.38 6.25 10.90
N ILE A 131 -1.50 6.09 9.58
CA ILE A 131 -1.84 4.77 8.98
C ILE A 131 -0.85 3.67 9.41
N THR A 132 0.39 4.03 9.78
CA THR A 132 1.45 3.07 10.13
C THR A 132 1.17 2.31 11.42
N GLN A 133 0.46 2.91 12.38
CA GLN A 133 0.12 2.28 13.68
C GLN A 133 -1.39 2.15 13.88
N SER A 134 -2.17 2.22 12.80
CA SER A 134 -3.62 2.04 12.83
C SER A 134 -4.08 1.14 11.68
N ALA A 135 -5.38 0.89 11.59
CA ALA A 135 -5.93 0.08 10.51
C ALA A 135 -5.86 0.84 9.16
N LEU A 136 -5.30 0.17 8.13
CA LEU A 136 -5.39 0.63 6.75
C LEU A 136 -6.74 0.23 6.16
N ALA A 137 -7.59 1.20 5.86
CA ALA A 137 -8.81 0.99 5.08
C ALA A 137 -8.68 1.65 3.70
N PRO A 138 -9.16 1.02 2.61
CA PRO A 138 -9.18 1.66 1.28
C PRO A 138 -9.94 3.00 1.28
N ASN A 139 -10.95 3.11 2.16
CA ASN A 139 -11.67 4.35 2.42
C ASN A 139 -11.11 5.05 3.67
N PHE A 140 -10.42 6.16 3.44
CA PHE A 140 -9.82 6.96 4.51
C PHE A 140 -10.87 7.56 5.45
N GLN A 141 -12.04 7.97 4.92
CA GLN A 141 -13.12 8.56 5.73
C GLN A 141 -13.70 7.56 6.73
N HIS A 142 -13.82 6.29 6.34
CA HIS A 142 -14.27 5.24 7.26
C HIS A 142 -13.32 5.12 8.45
N ARG A 143 -12.02 5.01 8.18
CA ARG A 143 -10.99 4.96 9.23
C ARG A 143 -11.01 6.21 10.11
N LEU A 144 -11.17 7.40 9.51
CA LEU A 144 -11.21 8.66 10.26
C LEU A 144 -12.43 8.71 11.17
N ASN A 145 -13.58 8.24 10.70
CA ASN A 145 -14.81 8.16 11.48
C ASN A 145 -14.65 7.24 12.70
N GLU A 146 -14.06 6.06 12.53
CA GLU A 146 -13.82 5.14 13.65
C GLU A 146 -12.83 5.72 14.67
N GLN A 147 -11.77 6.42 14.21
CA GLN A 147 -10.83 7.10 15.10
C GLN A 147 -11.48 8.30 15.83
N ALA A 148 -12.30 9.08 15.14
CA ALA A 148 -13.03 10.21 15.72
C ALA A 148 -13.98 9.76 16.84
N LYS A 149 -14.72 8.67 16.64
CA LYS A 149 -15.57 8.08 17.69
C LYS A 149 -14.76 7.67 18.92
N HIS A 150 -13.58 7.08 18.71
CA HIS A 150 -12.72 6.62 19.80
C HIS A 150 -12.13 7.78 20.60
N ILE A 151 -11.66 8.84 19.91
CA ILE A 151 -11.18 10.07 20.56
C ILE A 151 -12.32 10.76 21.33
N ALA A 152 -13.51 10.85 20.74
CA ALA A 152 -14.68 11.41 21.41
C ALA A 152 -15.05 10.63 22.68
N PHE A 153 -15.00 9.30 22.62
CA PHE A 153 -15.21 8.44 23.78
C PHE A 153 -14.21 8.73 24.91
N PHE A 154 -12.91 8.75 24.62
CA PHE A 154 -11.90 9.03 25.63
C PHE A 154 -12.02 10.44 26.21
N THR A 155 -12.35 11.43 25.37
CA THR A 155 -12.57 12.81 25.81
C THR A 155 -13.75 12.86 26.79
N ALA A 156 -14.89 12.27 26.41
CA ALA A 156 -16.07 12.21 27.27
C ALA A 156 -15.80 11.50 28.60
N GLU A 157 -15.06 10.38 28.57
CA GLU A 157 -14.73 9.61 29.76
C GLU A 157 -13.76 10.34 30.69
N THR A 158 -12.79 11.06 30.13
CA THR A 158 -11.83 11.90 30.88
C THR A 158 -12.57 13.00 31.63
N LEU A 159 -13.48 13.70 30.92
CA LEU A 159 -14.34 14.74 31.51
C LEU A 159 -15.24 14.15 32.61
N ARG A 160 -15.88 13.00 32.34
CA ARG A 160 -16.77 12.33 33.30
C ARG A 160 -16.05 11.94 34.59
N ARG A 161 -14.77 11.58 34.52
CA ARG A 161 -13.94 11.24 35.69
C ARG A 161 -13.33 12.45 36.39
N GLY A 162 -13.55 13.67 35.88
CA GLY A 162 -12.94 14.88 36.40
C GLY A 162 -11.41 14.92 36.22
N ALA A 163 -10.87 14.11 35.31
CA ALA A 163 -9.45 14.09 35.01
C ALA A 163 -9.10 15.25 34.06
N ILE A 164 -7.93 15.86 34.27
CA ILE A 164 -7.41 16.95 33.41
C ILE A 164 -6.30 16.48 32.47
N THR A 165 -5.78 15.28 32.71
CA THR A 165 -4.70 14.65 31.94
C THR A 165 -5.02 13.18 31.76
N VAL A 166 -4.81 12.67 30.55
CA VAL A 166 -4.85 11.24 30.24
C VAL A 166 -3.64 10.90 29.38
N GLU A 167 -2.85 9.92 29.81
CA GLU A 167 -1.65 9.47 29.10
C GLU A 167 -1.60 7.94 29.09
N THR A 168 -1.12 7.38 27.97
CA THR A 168 -0.87 5.95 27.85
C THR A 168 0.44 5.59 28.52
N SER A 169 0.46 4.55 29.36
CA SER A 169 1.69 4.08 30.01
C SER A 169 2.73 3.63 28.97
N GLN A 170 4.01 3.70 29.34
CA GLN A 170 5.11 3.22 28.47
C GLN A 170 4.95 1.72 28.17
N GLU A 171 4.56 0.93 29.17
CA GLU A 171 4.29 -0.50 29.03
C GLU A 171 3.23 -0.79 27.95
N SER A 172 2.11 -0.06 27.96
CA SER A 172 1.06 -0.22 26.95
C SER A 172 1.49 0.24 25.56
N GLN A 173 2.35 1.26 25.46
CA GLN A 173 2.95 1.67 24.18
C GLN A 173 3.87 0.57 23.63
N ASP A 174 4.74 0.00 24.47
CA ASP A 174 5.67 -1.05 24.07
C ASP A 174 4.91 -2.32 23.65
N GLU A 175 3.84 -2.67 24.37
CA GLU A 175 2.95 -3.78 24.01
C GLU A 175 2.28 -3.52 22.65
N TRP A 176 1.75 -2.32 22.42
CA TRP A 176 1.15 -1.95 21.14
C TRP A 176 2.16 -2.05 19.98
N ILE A 177 3.39 -1.58 20.19
CA ILE A 177 4.47 -1.69 19.19
C ILE A 177 4.74 -3.16 18.84
N ARG A 178 4.83 -4.05 19.84
CA ARG A 178 5.01 -5.49 19.61
C ARG A 178 3.87 -6.07 18.78
N ILE A 179 2.63 -5.66 19.04
CA ILE A 179 1.46 -6.10 18.26
C ILE A 179 1.57 -5.62 16.81
N ILE A 180 1.90 -4.33 16.59
CA ILE A 180 2.05 -3.75 15.25
C ILE A 180 3.15 -4.48 14.46
N ILE A 181 4.31 -4.71 15.07
CA ILE A 181 5.41 -5.45 14.43
C ILE A 181 4.97 -6.89 14.10
N ARG A 182 4.33 -7.58 15.05
CA ARG A 182 3.84 -8.95 14.86
C ARG A 182 2.86 -9.05 13.69
N ILE A 183 1.87 -8.15 13.61
CA ILE A 183 0.87 -8.16 12.55
C ILE A 183 1.46 -7.69 11.22
N GLY A 184 2.39 -6.73 11.25
CA GLY A 184 3.10 -6.26 10.06
C GLY A 184 3.81 -7.38 9.29
N ARG A 185 4.43 -8.33 10.01
CA ARG A 185 5.09 -9.51 9.44
C ARG A 185 4.17 -10.42 8.62
N LEU A 186 2.86 -10.42 8.89
CA LEU A 186 1.89 -11.21 8.09
C LEU A 186 1.82 -10.74 6.63
N ARG A 187 2.15 -9.46 6.37
CA ARG A 187 2.10 -8.85 5.04
C ARG A 187 3.44 -8.91 4.31
N GLU A 188 4.52 -9.25 5.01
CA GLU A 188 5.88 -9.25 4.48
C GLU A 188 6.05 -10.19 3.28
N GLY A 189 5.59 -11.44 3.40
CA GLY A 189 5.68 -12.41 2.31
C GLY A 189 4.95 -11.96 1.04
N PHE A 190 3.80 -11.30 1.19
CA PHE A 190 3.07 -10.73 0.05
C PHE A 190 3.82 -9.56 -0.59
N LEU A 191 4.39 -8.65 0.23
CA LEU A 191 5.11 -7.48 -0.27
C LEU A 191 6.42 -7.85 -0.96
N ARG A 192 7.11 -8.92 -0.53
CA ARG A 192 8.31 -9.43 -1.21
C ARG A 192 8.06 -9.88 -2.65
N GLU A 193 6.83 -10.30 -2.96
CA GLU A 193 6.44 -10.68 -4.33
C GLU A 193 5.99 -9.46 -5.16
N CYS A 194 5.90 -8.28 -4.56
CA CYS A 194 5.46 -7.07 -5.23
C CYS A 194 6.61 -6.35 -5.94
N THR A 195 6.24 -5.56 -6.96
CA THR A 195 7.16 -4.58 -7.53
C THR A 195 7.30 -3.39 -6.56
N PRO A 196 8.49 -2.76 -6.49
CA PRO A 196 8.80 -1.65 -5.57
C PRO A 196 7.71 -0.59 -5.53
N SER A 197 7.27 -0.17 -4.35
CA SER A 197 6.22 0.84 -4.16
C SER A 197 6.30 1.57 -2.82
N TYR A 198 5.54 2.66 -2.67
CA TYR A 198 5.36 3.30 -1.35
C TYR A 198 4.77 2.39 -0.25
N TYR A 199 4.21 1.21 -0.57
CA TYR A 199 3.73 0.26 0.44
C TYR A 199 4.85 -0.54 1.11
N ASP A 200 5.99 -0.67 0.45
CA ASP A 200 7.19 -1.43 0.82
C ASP A 200 8.43 -0.54 0.69
N ASP A 201 8.24 0.78 0.78
CA ASP A 201 9.29 1.79 0.74
C ASP A 201 10.25 1.66 -0.45
N GLU A 202 9.67 1.44 -1.63
CA GLU A 202 10.37 1.21 -2.90
C GLU A 202 11.30 -0.02 -2.87
N GLY A 203 10.90 -1.06 -2.12
CA GLY A 203 11.63 -2.33 -2.04
C GLY A 203 12.85 -2.27 -1.13
N ARG A 204 12.96 -1.24 -0.29
CA ARG A 204 14.05 -1.10 0.68
C ARG A 204 13.98 -2.19 1.75
N GLU A 205 15.11 -2.86 1.95
CA GLU A 205 15.27 -3.91 2.96
C GLU A 205 15.77 -3.36 4.31
N ASP A 206 16.19 -2.09 4.35
CA ASP A 206 16.67 -1.39 5.55
C ASP A 206 15.50 -1.00 6.47
N MET A 207 15.16 -1.94 7.35
CA MET A 207 14.29 -1.73 8.52
C MET A 207 15.14 -1.70 9.81
N ASP A 208 16.21 -0.90 9.81
CA ASP A 208 17.01 -0.56 11.00
C ASP A 208 16.40 0.63 11.77
#